data_AF-A0A956GI45-F1
#
_entry.id   AF-A0A956GI45-F1
#
_cell.length_a   1.000
_cell.length_b   1.000
_cell.length_c   1.000
_cell.angle_alpha   90.00
_cell.angle_beta   90.00
_cell.angle_gamma   90.00
#
_symmetry.space_group_name_H-M   'P 1'
#
loop_
_entity.id
_entity.type
_entity.pdbx_description
1 polymer ?
#
loop_
_entity_poly.entity_id
_entity_poly.type
_entity_poly.pdbx_seq_one_letter_code
_entity_poly.pdbx_strand_id
1 'polypeptide(L)'
;MTRRCPRARPSSPLLLRLLSFHALLALLALAAASAGCAGTRPQAADAAPDVGDISFRDSTPLDDLRVDVDGPTSDSVSSAALPGSGPVRGHDAIVSPSAQLYDVIWRGDSGYFRVVPLGATQLPDWGNATAWAPLWTVADLPGQGDVQTLGLTVLQGAISQGIWRGDMGYSRSIPFSASGTPDLGNASAWSAPLSLSDIEGSGALTAQSGFVDSTHLHQSYWRGGMRYARRVPLLSDGAPDWANGEAWQSGDASALPGSGDVHAESIAALPGAVLLQTIWRGDLRYRRSGPVDAQKPAALDEAQASAWDGPVAP
;
A
#
# COMPACT_ATOMS: atom_id res chain seq x y z
N MET A 1 4.12 50.93 17.32
CA MET A 1 3.51 49.61 16.99
C MET A 1 4.14 49.10 15.70
N THR A 2 5.16 48.24 15.79
CA THR A 2 5.88 47.68 14.64
C THR A 2 5.42 46.24 14.41
N ARG A 3 4.64 46.01 13.34
CA ARG A 3 4.24 44.66 12.91
C ARG A 3 5.46 43.96 12.31
N ARG A 4 5.90 42.86 12.92
CA ARG A 4 6.91 41.95 12.33
C ARG A 4 6.18 40.92 11.48
N CYS A 5 6.52 40.84 10.19
CA CYS A 5 6.13 39.73 9.32
C CYS A 5 6.75 38.42 9.84
N PRO A 6 6.03 37.29 9.81
CA PRO A 6 6.62 36.00 10.09
C PRO A 6 7.57 35.62 8.95
N ARG A 7 8.84 35.41 9.28
CA ARG A 7 9.80 34.78 8.36
C ARG A 7 9.42 33.31 8.20
N ALA A 8 9.08 32.89 6.98
CA ALA A 8 9.08 31.49 6.60
C ALA A 8 10.48 30.92 6.85
N ARG A 9 10.58 29.87 7.67
CA ARG A 9 11.83 29.14 7.85
C ARG A 9 12.02 28.26 6.61
N PRO A 10 13.18 28.29 5.95
CA PRO A 10 13.49 27.29 4.94
C PRO A 10 13.54 25.92 5.61
N SER A 11 12.80 24.96 5.07
CA SER A 11 12.92 23.53 5.37
C SER A 11 14.39 23.14 5.22
N SER A 12 15.01 22.71 6.31
CA SER A 12 16.43 22.41 6.35
C SER A 12 16.74 21.14 5.53
N PRO A 13 17.81 21.14 4.70
CA PRO A 13 18.22 19.97 3.91
C PRO A 13 18.83 18.81 4.74
N LEU A 14 18.61 18.80 6.06
CA LEU A 14 19.09 17.76 6.98
C LEU A 14 18.17 16.54 7.07
N LEU A 15 16.95 16.62 6.53
CA LEU A 15 16.03 15.47 6.45
C LEU A 15 16.42 14.43 5.38
N LEU A 16 17.38 14.74 4.50
CA LEU A 16 17.78 13.86 3.41
C LEU A 16 18.80 12.77 3.81
N ARG A 17 19.30 12.78 5.06
CA ARG A 17 20.31 11.82 5.55
C ARG A 17 19.75 10.67 6.40
N LEU A 18 18.44 10.58 6.63
CA LEU A 18 17.82 9.47 7.37
C LEU A 18 16.96 8.50 6.53
N LEU A 19 16.78 8.76 5.23
CA LEU A 19 15.95 7.91 4.35
C LEU A 19 16.73 6.99 3.40
N SER A 20 18.05 6.90 3.55
CA SER A 20 18.91 6.01 2.76
C SER A 20 19.38 4.78 3.56
N PHE A 21 18.45 4.04 4.17
CA PHE A 21 18.78 2.72 4.74
C PHE A 21 18.76 1.58 3.68
N HIS A 22 18.22 1.82 2.49
CA HIS A 22 18.34 0.89 1.36
C HIS A 22 19.70 0.97 0.65
N ALA A 23 20.47 2.06 0.82
CA ALA A 23 21.83 2.18 0.25
C ALA A 23 22.85 1.27 0.97
N LEU A 24 22.57 0.85 2.22
CA LEU A 24 23.44 -0.06 2.95
C LEU A 24 23.19 -1.54 2.60
N LEU A 25 21.98 -1.89 2.13
CA LEU A 25 21.68 -3.25 1.66
C LEU A 25 22.22 -3.51 0.25
N ALA A 26 22.24 -2.49 -0.63
CA ALA A 26 22.86 -2.61 -1.96
C ALA A 26 24.40 -2.76 -1.90
N LEU A 27 25.06 -2.23 -0.86
CA LEU A 27 26.51 -2.42 -0.68
C LEU A 27 26.90 -3.79 -0.08
N LEU A 28 26.01 -4.46 0.66
CA LEU A 28 26.28 -5.81 1.20
C LEU A 28 25.99 -6.94 0.19
N ALA A 29 25.14 -6.71 -0.81
CA ALA A 29 24.93 -7.68 -1.90
C ALA A 29 26.07 -7.69 -2.95
N LEU A 30 26.90 -6.64 -3.00
CA LEU A 30 28.03 -6.55 -3.93
C LEU A 30 29.36 -7.11 -3.37
N ALA A 31 29.39 -7.56 -2.11
CA ALA A 31 30.58 -8.15 -1.47
C ALA A 31 30.58 -9.70 -1.44
N ALA A 32 29.53 -10.36 -1.96
CA ALA A 32 29.38 -11.83 -1.93
C ALA A 32 29.43 -12.51 -3.32
N ALA A 33 29.83 -11.79 -4.38
CA ALA A 33 30.00 -12.36 -5.71
C ALA A 33 31.33 -11.93 -6.34
N SER A 34 32.44 -12.43 -5.79
CA SER A 34 33.72 -12.47 -6.52
C SER A 34 34.49 -13.74 -6.19
N ALA A 35 33.96 -14.88 -6.66
CA ALA A 35 34.76 -16.09 -6.83
C ALA A 35 34.18 -16.94 -7.97
N GLY A 36 34.88 -16.93 -9.11
CA GLY A 36 34.97 -18.05 -10.05
C GLY A 36 33.77 -18.32 -10.96
N CYS A 37 33.87 -17.96 -12.24
CA CYS A 37 34.36 -18.89 -13.27
C CYS A 37 34.22 -18.29 -14.67
N ALA A 38 35.34 -18.26 -15.39
CA ALA A 38 35.40 -18.04 -16.82
C ALA A 38 34.93 -19.31 -17.58
N GLY A 39 34.28 -19.15 -18.73
CA GLY A 39 34.04 -20.28 -19.62
C GLY A 39 33.03 -20.07 -20.75
N THR A 40 33.52 -19.53 -21.88
CA THR A 40 33.15 -19.85 -23.28
C THR A 40 31.71 -19.70 -23.80
N ARG A 41 31.58 -18.79 -24.78
CA ARG A 41 30.52 -18.69 -25.81
C ARG A 41 30.60 -19.86 -26.80
N PRO A 42 29.46 -20.25 -27.41
CA PRO A 42 29.37 -20.08 -28.87
C PRO A 42 28.02 -19.49 -29.34
N GLN A 43 27.90 -19.38 -30.66
CA GLN A 43 27.14 -18.41 -31.46
C GLN A 43 26.10 -19.11 -32.35
N ALA A 44 24.99 -18.40 -32.66
CA ALA A 44 23.96 -18.64 -33.70
C ALA A 44 23.06 -19.89 -33.53
N ALA A 45 21.82 -19.98 -34.04
CA ALA A 45 21.08 -19.26 -35.07
C ALA A 45 19.54 -19.39 -34.88
N ASP A 46 18.81 -18.65 -35.72
CA ASP A 46 17.50 -18.96 -36.33
C ASP A 46 16.17 -18.38 -35.81
N ALA A 47 15.61 -17.55 -36.70
CA ALA A 47 14.23 -17.47 -37.20
C ALA A 47 13.09 -17.04 -36.25
N ALA A 48 12.64 -15.79 -36.41
CA ALA A 48 11.30 -15.36 -36.04
C ALA A 48 10.35 -15.50 -37.25
N PRO A 49 9.14 -16.06 -37.09
CA PRO A 49 8.15 -16.08 -38.16
C PRO A 49 7.41 -14.75 -38.27
N ASP A 50 7.18 -14.41 -39.53
CA ASP A 50 6.31 -13.39 -40.08
C ASP A 50 4.91 -13.43 -39.44
N VAL A 51 4.48 -12.32 -38.84
CA VAL A 51 3.11 -12.12 -38.35
C VAL A 51 2.52 -10.99 -39.18
N GLY A 52 1.56 -11.37 -40.03
CA GLY A 52 0.94 -10.52 -41.02
C GLY A 52 0.22 -9.29 -40.46
N ASP A 53 0.11 -8.30 -41.34
CA ASP A 53 -0.72 -7.11 -41.22
C ASP A 53 -2.14 -7.43 -40.73
N ILE A 54 -2.52 -6.83 -39.60
CA ILE A 54 -3.92 -6.70 -39.22
C ILE A 54 -4.29 -5.22 -39.37
N SER A 55 -4.91 -4.90 -40.51
CA SER A 55 -5.51 -3.58 -40.72
C SER A 55 -6.86 -3.50 -39.98
N PHE A 56 -6.97 -2.61 -39.00
CA PHE A 56 -8.28 -2.21 -38.46
C PHE A 56 -8.74 -0.93 -39.17
N ARG A 57 -9.70 -1.08 -40.09
CA ARG A 57 -10.59 0.00 -40.52
C ARG A 57 -11.95 -0.27 -39.91
N ASP A 58 -12.24 0.38 -38.79
CA ASP A 58 -13.56 0.93 -38.53
C ASP A 58 -13.45 1.98 -37.43
N SER A 59 -13.80 3.22 -37.78
CA SER A 59 -13.76 4.38 -36.90
C SER A 59 -15.20 4.77 -36.55
N THR A 60 -15.68 4.31 -35.41
CA THR A 60 -16.85 4.90 -34.74
C THR A 60 -16.38 5.75 -33.56
N PRO A 61 -16.99 6.93 -33.31
CA PRO A 61 -16.54 7.83 -32.24
C PRO A 61 -16.82 7.24 -30.85
N LEU A 62 -15.81 7.25 -29.98
CA LEU A 62 -15.85 6.83 -28.57
C LEU A 62 -16.44 7.91 -27.66
N ASP A 63 -17.66 8.37 -27.94
CA ASP A 63 -18.38 9.33 -27.11
C ASP A 63 -19.77 8.79 -26.72
N ASP A 64 -19.87 7.60 -26.09
CA ASP A 64 -20.98 7.28 -25.16
C ASP A 64 -20.88 5.92 -24.43
N LEU A 65 -19.69 5.48 -23.99
CA LEU A 65 -19.61 4.30 -23.11
C LEU A 65 -19.60 4.72 -21.63
N ARG A 66 -20.73 5.23 -21.14
CA ARG A 66 -21.04 5.07 -19.72
C ARG A 66 -21.39 3.61 -19.52
N VAL A 67 -20.41 2.84 -19.05
CA VAL A 67 -20.68 1.54 -18.46
C VAL A 67 -21.46 1.84 -17.18
N ASP A 68 -22.78 1.74 -17.23
CA ASP A 68 -23.58 1.53 -16.03
C ASP A 68 -23.09 0.21 -15.44
N VAL A 69 -22.19 0.33 -14.48
CA VAL A 69 -21.81 -0.77 -13.59
C VAL A 69 -22.97 -0.94 -12.61
N ASP A 70 -24.11 -1.41 -13.12
CA ASP A 70 -25.09 -2.14 -12.33
C ASP A 70 -24.47 -3.52 -12.02
N GLY A 71 -23.41 -3.47 -11.23
CA GLY A 71 -22.72 -4.62 -10.64
C GLY A 71 -23.53 -5.17 -9.46
N PRO A 72 -23.27 -6.42 -9.06
CA PRO A 72 -24.16 -7.21 -8.22
C PRO A 72 -24.50 -6.50 -6.92
N THR A 73 -25.79 -6.54 -6.61
CA THR A 73 -26.46 -6.23 -5.35
C THR A 73 -25.53 -6.27 -4.16
N SER A 74 -25.44 -5.15 -3.42
CA SER A 74 -24.94 -5.04 -2.04
C SER A 74 -24.54 -6.39 -1.49
N ASP A 75 -23.28 -6.76 -1.70
CA ASP A 75 -22.67 -7.91 -1.11
C ASP A 75 -22.60 -7.57 0.39
N SER A 76 -23.74 -7.69 1.05
CA SER A 76 -23.88 -7.84 2.49
C SER A 76 -23.30 -9.21 2.84
N VAL A 77 -22.06 -9.45 2.41
CA VAL A 77 -21.12 -10.26 3.12
C VAL A 77 -21.18 -9.66 4.50
N SER A 78 -21.97 -10.32 5.35
CA SER A 78 -21.95 -10.07 6.77
C SER A 78 -20.49 -9.91 7.10
N SER A 79 -20.15 -8.90 7.89
CA SER A 79 -18.88 -8.94 8.58
C SER A 79 -18.80 -10.32 9.23
N ALA A 80 -18.18 -11.28 8.55
CA ALA A 80 -17.88 -12.57 9.13
C ALA A 80 -17.08 -12.17 10.34
N ALA A 81 -17.72 -12.31 11.51
CA ALA A 81 -17.46 -11.49 12.68
C ALA A 81 -15.97 -11.26 12.79
N LEU A 82 -15.52 -10.00 12.70
CA LEU A 82 -14.08 -9.75 12.63
C LEU A 82 -13.41 -10.51 13.78
N PRO A 83 -12.29 -11.18 13.53
CA PRO A 83 -11.62 -11.95 14.56
C PRO A 83 -11.06 -11.03 15.65
N GLY A 84 -10.92 -11.56 16.87
CA GLY A 84 -10.40 -10.81 18.02
C GLY A 84 -11.42 -9.88 18.67
N SER A 85 -10.93 -9.00 19.53
CA SER A 85 -11.74 -8.04 20.31
C SER A 85 -11.24 -6.61 20.11
N GLY A 86 -12.11 -5.64 20.42
CA GLY A 86 -11.80 -4.21 20.33
C GLY A 86 -11.89 -3.62 18.92
N PRO A 87 -11.57 -2.33 18.75
CA PRO A 87 -11.59 -1.68 17.44
C PRO A 87 -10.48 -2.23 16.53
N VAL A 88 -10.67 -2.08 15.22
CA VAL A 88 -9.57 -2.25 14.25
C VAL A 88 -8.54 -1.15 14.51
N ARG A 89 -7.28 -1.52 14.68
CA ARG A 89 -6.15 -0.56 14.87
C ARG A 89 -5.23 -0.46 13.66
N GLY A 90 -5.39 -1.39 12.73
CA GLY A 90 -4.64 -1.42 11.49
C GLY A 90 -5.42 -2.25 10.50
N HIS A 91 -5.47 -1.80 9.26
CA HIS A 91 -6.03 -2.53 8.14
C HIS A 91 -5.16 -2.22 6.94
N ASP A 92 -4.61 -3.24 6.31
CA ASP A 92 -4.04 -3.06 4.98
C ASP A 92 -4.32 -4.27 4.09
N ALA A 93 -4.18 -4.08 2.79
CA ALA A 93 -4.40 -5.10 1.79
C ALA A 93 -3.38 -4.96 0.65
N ILE A 94 -2.94 -6.10 0.14
CA ILE A 94 -1.99 -6.16 -0.97
C ILE A 94 -2.42 -7.22 -1.97
N VAL A 95 -2.09 -7.01 -3.25
CA VAL A 95 -2.22 -8.04 -4.27
C VAL A 95 -0.86 -8.72 -4.46
N SER A 96 -0.86 -10.04 -4.29
CA SER A 96 0.32 -10.89 -4.52
C SER A 96 0.60 -11.09 -6.01
N PRO A 97 1.82 -11.54 -6.38
CA PRO A 97 2.15 -11.90 -7.76
C PRO A 97 1.25 -12.97 -8.38
N SER A 98 0.61 -13.82 -7.56
CA SER A 98 -0.37 -14.82 -8.01
C SER A 98 -1.79 -14.28 -8.14
N ALA A 99 -1.95 -12.95 -8.16
CA ALA A 99 -3.24 -12.25 -8.29
C ALA A 99 -4.25 -12.60 -7.18
N GLN A 100 -3.76 -12.78 -5.95
CA GLN A 100 -4.60 -12.92 -4.76
C GLN A 100 -4.50 -11.68 -3.88
N LEU A 101 -5.62 -11.18 -3.37
CA LEU A 101 -5.63 -10.09 -2.40
C LEU A 101 -5.50 -10.65 -0.99
N TYR A 102 -4.45 -10.25 -0.28
CA TYR A 102 -4.25 -10.53 1.14
C TYR A 102 -4.85 -9.37 1.93
N ASP A 103 -5.90 -9.64 2.69
CA ASP A 103 -6.62 -8.68 3.53
C ASP A 103 -6.16 -8.88 4.97
N VAL A 104 -5.54 -7.86 5.59
CA VAL A 104 -4.86 -7.98 6.90
C VAL A 104 -5.39 -6.94 7.86
N ILE A 105 -5.84 -7.36 9.04
CA ILE A 105 -6.28 -6.46 10.11
C ILE A 105 -5.50 -6.69 11.39
N TRP A 106 -5.46 -5.67 12.24
CA TRP A 106 -4.97 -5.74 13.62
C TRP A 106 -6.08 -5.38 14.59
N ARG A 107 -6.37 -6.28 15.55
CA ARG A 107 -7.39 -6.08 16.59
C ARG A 107 -6.90 -6.62 17.94
N GLY A 108 -7.01 -5.80 18.97
CA GLY A 108 -6.41 -6.10 20.28
C GLY A 108 -4.90 -6.33 20.15
N ASP A 109 -4.44 -7.49 20.61
CA ASP A 109 -3.03 -7.88 20.60
C ASP A 109 -2.66 -8.83 19.45
N SER A 110 -3.53 -8.98 18.45
CA SER A 110 -3.37 -9.96 17.37
C SER A 110 -3.62 -9.37 15.98
N GLY A 111 -2.78 -9.77 15.04
CA GLY A 111 -2.96 -9.60 13.62
C GLY A 111 -3.67 -10.81 13.01
N TYR A 112 -4.55 -10.56 12.05
CA TYR A 112 -5.29 -11.58 11.32
C TYR A 112 -5.20 -11.30 9.83
N PHE A 113 -5.21 -12.35 9.03
CA PHE A 113 -5.30 -12.22 7.58
C PHE A 113 -6.31 -13.18 7.00
N ARG A 114 -6.73 -12.88 5.78
CA ARG A 114 -7.42 -13.82 4.90
C ARG A 114 -7.00 -13.57 3.47
N VAL A 115 -7.29 -14.54 2.61
CA VAL A 115 -7.10 -14.43 1.17
C VAL A 115 -8.46 -14.17 0.53
N VAL A 116 -8.51 -13.16 -0.34
CA VAL A 116 -9.67 -12.82 -1.14
C VAL A 116 -9.29 -13.07 -2.60
N PRO A 117 -9.89 -14.07 -3.26
CA PRO A 117 -9.61 -14.31 -4.66
C PRO A 117 -10.05 -13.10 -5.50
N LEU A 118 -9.33 -12.82 -6.58
CA LEU A 118 -9.78 -11.86 -7.57
C LEU A 118 -10.68 -12.58 -8.58
N GLY A 119 -11.85 -12.01 -8.86
CA GLY A 119 -12.79 -12.53 -9.86
C GLY A 119 -12.33 -12.28 -11.29
N ALA A 120 -13.15 -12.68 -12.26
CA ALA A 120 -12.86 -12.49 -13.68
C ALA A 120 -12.65 -11.01 -14.08
N THR A 121 -13.29 -10.10 -13.36
CA THR A 121 -13.16 -8.64 -13.53
C THR A 121 -11.92 -8.05 -12.84
N GLN A 122 -11.07 -8.89 -12.24
CA GLN A 122 -9.93 -8.48 -11.40
C GLN A 122 -10.30 -7.70 -10.13
N LEU A 123 -11.60 -7.62 -9.80
CA LEU A 123 -12.08 -7.10 -8.53
C LEU A 123 -12.10 -8.20 -7.46
N PRO A 124 -11.94 -7.87 -6.16
CA PRO A 124 -11.97 -8.87 -5.11
C PRO A 124 -13.36 -9.51 -4.97
N ASP A 125 -13.37 -10.84 -4.95
CA ASP A 125 -14.57 -11.65 -4.72
C ASP A 125 -14.70 -11.96 -3.22
N TRP A 126 -15.40 -11.06 -2.53
CA TRP A 126 -15.56 -11.12 -1.07
C TRP A 126 -16.40 -12.31 -0.61
N GLY A 127 -17.33 -12.79 -1.45
CA GLY A 127 -18.14 -13.97 -1.17
C GLY A 127 -17.32 -15.26 -1.11
N ASN A 128 -16.16 -15.29 -1.76
CA ASN A 128 -15.22 -16.41 -1.75
C ASN A 128 -13.95 -16.16 -0.93
N ALA A 129 -13.96 -15.16 -0.04
CA ALA A 129 -12.84 -14.92 0.87
C ALA A 129 -12.65 -16.11 1.83
N THR A 130 -11.40 -16.47 2.12
CA THR A 130 -11.11 -17.49 3.14
C THR A 130 -11.53 -17.02 4.53
N ALA A 131 -11.70 -17.96 5.46
CA ALA A 131 -11.79 -17.61 6.87
C ALA A 131 -10.55 -16.82 7.32
N TRP A 132 -10.74 -15.95 8.31
CA TRP A 132 -9.63 -15.28 8.96
C TRP A 132 -8.73 -16.28 9.67
N ALA A 133 -7.42 -16.16 9.46
CA ALA A 133 -6.38 -16.91 10.16
C ALA A 133 -5.55 -15.96 11.02
N PRO A 134 -5.05 -16.41 12.18
CA PRO A 134 -4.09 -15.63 12.97
C PRO A 134 -2.79 -15.46 12.18
N LEU A 135 -2.18 -14.29 12.30
CA LEU A 135 -0.94 -13.95 11.60
C LEU A 135 0.22 -13.74 12.59
N TRP A 136 0.05 -12.78 13.50
CA TRP A 136 1.03 -12.44 14.54
C TRP A 136 0.32 -12.04 15.81
N THR A 137 1.04 -12.10 16.92
CA THR A 137 0.67 -11.47 18.19
C THR A 137 1.59 -10.29 18.47
N VAL A 138 1.22 -9.41 19.39
CA VAL A 138 2.06 -8.28 19.81
C VAL A 138 3.43 -8.73 20.34
N ALA A 139 3.54 -9.97 20.83
CA ALA A 139 4.80 -10.56 21.30
C ALA A 139 5.78 -10.86 20.16
N ASP A 140 5.28 -11.02 18.93
CA ASP A 140 6.10 -11.28 17.73
C ASP A 140 6.62 -9.98 17.09
N LEU A 141 6.17 -8.82 17.57
CA LEU A 141 6.51 -7.51 17.01
C LEU A 141 7.62 -6.81 17.79
N PRO A 142 8.50 -6.03 17.12
CA PRO A 142 9.52 -5.25 17.78
C PRO A 142 8.91 -4.12 18.62
N GLY A 143 9.74 -3.52 19.48
CA GLY A 143 9.35 -2.37 20.29
C GLY A 143 8.56 -2.73 21.55
N GLN A 144 7.88 -1.74 22.12
CA GLN A 144 7.02 -1.84 23.30
C GLN A 144 5.78 -0.95 23.11
N GLY A 145 4.74 -1.19 23.90
CA GLY A 145 3.48 -0.46 23.83
C GLY A 145 2.50 -1.01 22.79
N ASP A 146 1.48 -0.21 22.48
CA ASP A 146 0.38 -0.60 21.60
C ASP A 146 0.76 -0.48 20.13
N VAL A 147 0.24 -1.39 19.30
CA VAL A 147 0.27 -1.23 17.84
C VAL A 147 -0.67 -0.09 17.46
N GLN A 148 -0.12 0.90 16.77
CA GLN A 148 -0.82 2.11 16.34
C GLN A 148 -1.28 2.00 14.89
N THR A 149 -0.48 1.40 14.02
CA THR A 149 -0.87 1.12 12.64
C THR A 149 0.04 0.04 12.00
N LEU A 150 -0.44 -0.56 10.92
CA LEU A 150 0.21 -1.53 10.06
C LEU A 150 0.06 -1.04 8.62
N GLY A 151 1.12 -1.16 7.84
CA GLY A 151 1.11 -0.86 6.40
C GLY A 151 1.85 -1.96 5.64
N LEU A 152 1.33 -2.32 4.48
CA LEU A 152 1.85 -3.35 3.60
C LEU A 152 1.89 -2.79 2.18
N THR A 153 3.03 -2.95 1.51
CA THR A 153 3.16 -2.58 0.09
C THR A 153 3.99 -3.62 -0.62
N VAL A 154 3.58 -4.04 -1.82
CA VAL A 154 4.44 -4.90 -2.66
C VAL A 154 5.41 -4.02 -3.43
N LEU A 155 6.71 -4.23 -3.20
CA LEU A 155 7.81 -3.47 -3.77
C LEU A 155 8.91 -4.44 -4.16
N GLN A 156 9.37 -4.37 -5.42
CA GLN A 156 10.43 -5.25 -5.97
C GLN A 156 10.17 -6.76 -5.73
N GLY A 157 8.92 -7.19 -5.88
CA GLY A 157 8.57 -8.61 -5.73
C GLY A 157 8.61 -9.13 -4.30
N ALA A 158 8.64 -8.26 -3.30
CA ALA A 158 8.50 -8.60 -1.89
C ALA A 158 7.50 -7.65 -1.21
N ILE A 159 7.02 -8.02 -0.03
CA ILE A 159 6.18 -7.16 0.80
C ILE A 159 7.11 -6.30 1.66
N SER A 160 7.07 -4.99 1.45
CA SER A 160 7.53 -4.03 2.43
C SER A 160 6.48 -3.91 3.53
N GLN A 161 6.76 -4.50 4.69
CA GLN A 161 5.92 -4.38 5.88
C GLN A 161 6.43 -3.25 6.76
N GLY A 162 5.52 -2.36 7.17
CA GLY A 162 5.76 -1.33 8.17
C GLY A 162 4.78 -1.43 9.33
N ILE A 163 5.24 -1.19 10.56
CA ILE A 163 4.40 -1.06 11.75
C ILE A 163 4.80 0.17 12.55
N TRP A 164 3.87 0.76 13.28
CA TRP A 164 4.16 1.72 14.33
C TRP A 164 3.69 1.20 15.67
N ARG A 165 4.58 1.27 16.66
CA ARG A 165 4.34 0.77 18.01
C ARG A 165 5.07 1.63 19.02
N GLY A 166 4.34 2.16 19.99
CA GLY A 166 4.90 3.05 21.01
C GLY A 166 5.63 4.26 20.41
N ASP A 167 5.02 4.90 19.40
CA ASP A 167 5.55 6.06 18.68
C ASP A 167 6.86 5.83 17.90
N MET A 168 7.19 4.55 17.66
CA MET A 168 8.35 4.11 16.90
C MET A 168 7.92 3.27 15.70
N GLY A 169 8.45 3.59 14.52
CA GLY A 169 8.16 2.92 13.26
C GLY A 169 9.21 1.86 12.94
N TYR A 170 8.79 0.64 12.62
CA TYR A 170 9.67 -0.47 12.25
C TYR A 170 9.28 -0.97 10.86
N SER A 171 10.25 -1.45 10.09
CA SER A 171 9.98 -2.05 8.79
C SER A 171 10.80 -3.31 8.54
N ARG A 172 10.30 -4.18 7.66
CA ARG A 172 11.02 -5.35 7.15
C ARG A 172 10.50 -5.72 5.77
N SER A 173 11.26 -6.56 5.07
CA SER A 173 10.83 -7.19 3.82
C SER A 173 10.37 -8.63 4.06
N ILE A 174 9.30 -9.05 3.40
CA ILE A 174 8.82 -10.43 3.39
C ILE A 174 8.78 -10.90 1.94
N PRO A 175 9.61 -11.88 1.53
CA PRO A 175 9.56 -12.39 0.17
C PRO A 175 8.25 -13.17 -0.08
N PHE A 176 7.91 -13.35 -1.35
CA PHE A 176 6.91 -14.35 -1.73
C PHE A 176 7.59 -15.70 -1.99
N SER A 177 6.91 -16.78 -1.63
CA SER A 177 7.27 -18.14 -2.03
C SER A 177 7.07 -18.34 -3.53
N ALA A 178 7.52 -19.49 -4.06
CA ALA A 178 7.27 -19.87 -5.45
C ALA A 178 5.77 -19.98 -5.82
N SER A 179 4.88 -20.19 -4.84
CA SER A 179 3.42 -20.21 -5.05
C SER A 179 2.78 -18.82 -4.93
N GLY A 180 3.57 -17.76 -4.72
CA GLY A 180 3.06 -16.39 -4.57
C GLY A 180 2.48 -16.10 -3.18
N THR A 181 2.70 -16.98 -2.19
CA THR A 181 2.27 -16.75 -0.80
C THR A 181 3.35 -16.01 -0.01
N PRO A 182 3.01 -15.08 0.91
CA PRO A 182 4.00 -14.45 1.78
C PRO A 182 4.82 -15.51 2.54
N ASP A 183 6.14 -15.42 2.46
CA ASP A 183 7.08 -16.34 3.12
C ASP A 183 7.65 -15.69 4.39
N LEU A 184 6.90 -15.86 5.48
CA LEU A 184 7.25 -15.30 6.79
C LEU A 184 8.50 -15.93 7.40
N GLY A 185 8.83 -17.18 7.02
CA GLY A 185 10.02 -17.87 7.51
C GLY A 185 11.31 -17.26 6.97
N ASN A 186 11.22 -16.56 5.83
CA ASN A 186 12.34 -15.87 5.19
C ASN A 186 12.21 -14.34 5.25
N ALA A 187 11.38 -13.80 6.15
CA ALA A 187 11.29 -12.37 6.37
C ALA A 187 12.63 -11.79 6.88
N SER A 188 12.98 -10.59 6.42
CA SER A 188 14.17 -9.90 6.93
C SER A 188 14.01 -9.56 8.41
N ALA A 189 15.14 -9.31 9.08
CA ALA A 189 15.12 -8.67 10.38
C ALA A 189 14.40 -7.31 10.30
N TRP A 190 13.81 -6.89 11.43
CA TRP A 190 13.25 -5.55 11.57
C TRP A 190 14.36 -4.50 11.53
N SER A 191 14.07 -3.39 10.86
CA SER A 191 14.94 -2.21 10.82
C SER A 191 15.00 -1.51 12.18
N ALA A 192 16.00 -0.64 12.33
CA ALA A 192 16.06 0.28 13.45
C ALA A 192 14.84 1.22 13.43
N PRO A 193 14.32 1.62 14.60
CA PRO A 193 13.07 2.35 14.63
C PRO A 193 13.22 3.78 14.12
N LEU A 194 12.21 4.23 13.37
CA LEU A 194 11.97 5.63 13.00
C LEU A 194 11.16 6.32 14.11
N SER A 195 11.50 7.53 14.51
CA SER A 195 10.70 8.26 15.50
C SER A 195 9.52 8.98 14.84
N LEU A 196 8.40 9.12 15.54
CA LEU A 196 7.29 9.97 15.08
C LEU A 196 7.70 11.44 14.88
N SER A 197 8.80 11.90 15.49
CA SER A 197 9.35 13.24 15.23
C SER A 197 9.96 13.38 13.84
N ASP A 198 10.25 12.27 13.18
CA ASP A 198 10.94 12.23 11.88
C ASP A 198 9.95 12.30 10.70
N ILE A 199 8.65 12.21 10.98
CA ILE A 199 7.58 12.33 9.98
C ILE A 199 6.74 13.59 10.23
N GLU A 200 6.09 14.08 9.17
CA GLU A 200 5.32 15.33 9.21
C GLU A 200 4.05 15.21 10.07
N GLY A 201 3.59 16.35 10.57
CA GLY A 201 2.38 16.48 11.38
C GLY A 201 2.62 16.39 12.89
N SER A 202 1.53 16.31 13.63
CA SER A 202 1.53 16.24 15.09
C SER A 202 0.39 15.36 15.58
N GLY A 203 0.52 14.80 16.79
CA GLY A 203 -0.48 13.90 17.36
C GLY A 203 -0.19 12.43 17.05
N ALA A 204 -1.12 11.57 17.44
CA ALA A 204 -1.03 10.12 17.27
C ALA A 204 -1.13 9.74 15.79
N LEU A 205 -0.31 8.79 15.37
CA LEU A 205 -0.45 8.11 14.10
C LEU A 205 -1.54 7.05 14.23
N THR A 206 -2.51 7.06 13.31
CA THR A 206 -3.70 6.20 13.41
C THR A 206 -3.90 5.31 12.19
N ALA A 207 -3.29 5.63 11.05
CA ALA A 207 -3.33 4.78 9.88
C ALA A 207 -2.10 5.04 9.00
N GLN A 208 -1.70 4.04 8.22
CA GLN A 208 -0.73 4.18 7.14
C GLN A 208 -1.09 3.19 6.02
N SER A 209 -0.80 3.56 4.78
CA SER A 209 -0.93 2.66 3.65
C SER A 209 0.00 3.10 2.52
N GLY A 210 0.17 2.23 1.53
CA GLY A 210 0.89 2.57 0.32
C GLY A 210 0.73 1.51 -0.76
N PHE A 211 0.84 1.96 -2.01
CA PHE A 211 0.85 1.08 -3.16
C PHE A 211 1.90 1.53 -4.17
N VAL A 212 2.21 0.67 -5.11
CA VAL A 212 3.15 0.94 -6.20
C VAL A 212 2.40 0.90 -7.51
N ASP A 213 2.58 1.93 -8.34
CA ASP A 213 2.21 1.90 -9.75
C ASP A 213 3.46 1.65 -10.63
N SER A 214 3.36 1.88 -11.95
CA SER A 214 4.47 1.64 -12.87
C SER A 214 5.68 2.57 -12.67
N THR A 215 5.52 3.69 -11.97
CA THR A 215 6.51 4.78 -11.91
C THR A 215 6.74 5.34 -10.52
N HIS A 216 5.83 5.12 -9.57
CA HIS A 216 5.86 5.71 -8.24
C HIS A 216 5.44 4.73 -7.15
N LEU A 217 6.05 4.91 -5.98
CA LEU A 217 5.49 4.50 -4.70
C LEU A 217 4.58 5.62 -4.19
N HIS A 218 3.31 5.30 -3.94
CA HIS A 218 2.33 6.17 -3.31
C HIS A 218 2.28 5.84 -1.82
N GLN A 219 2.44 6.84 -0.96
CA GLN A 219 2.40 6.68 0.50
C GLN A 219 1.31 7.58 1.10
N SER A 220 0.57 7.07 2.06
CA SER A 220 -0.30 7.88 2.93
C SER A 220 -0.21 7.47 4.38
N TYR A 221 -0.48 8.42 5.28
CA TYR A 221 -0.73 8.15 6.68
C TYR A 221 -1.68 9.17 7.30
N TRP A 222 -2.30 8.80 8.41
CA TRP A 222 -3.16 9.66 9.21
C TRP A 222 -2.51 9.96 10.54
N ARG A 223 -2.39 11.25 10.86
CA ARG A 223 -1.81 11.73 12.11
C ARG A 223 -2.55 12.96 12.62
N GLY A 224 -3.01 12.90 13.86
CA GLY A 224 -3.73 14.02 14.49
C GLY A 224 -4.95 14.49 13.71
N GLY A 225 -5.70 13.56 13.10
CA GLY A 225 -6.89 13.85 12.29
C GLY A 225 -6.61 14.35 10.86
N MET A 226 -5.33 14.49 10.48
CA MET A 226 -4.92 14.90 9.14
C MET A 226 -4.31 13.72 8.38
N ARG A 227 -4.69 13.57 7.11
CA ARG A 227 -4.03 12.72 6.13
C ARG A 227 -2.80 13.44 5.59
N TYR A 228 -1.70 12.72 5.46
CA TYR A 228 -0.51 13.14 4.74
C TYR A 228 -0.25 12.13 3.63
N ALA A 229 -0.10 12.58 2.39
CA ALA A 229 0.19 11.73 1.25
C ALA A 229 1.27 12.31 0.35
N ARG A 230 2.07 11.44 -0.29
CA ARG A 230 3.06 11.83 -1.31
C ARG A 230 3.30 10.73 -2.33
N ARG A 231 4.00 11.06 -3.41
CA ARG A 231 4.58 10.09 -4.34
C ARG A 231 6.10 10.11 -4.25
N VAL A 232 6.71 8.96 -4.49
CA VAL A 232 8.15 8.79 -4.57
C VAL A 232 8.46 8.08 -5.89
N PRO A 233 9.18 8.72 -6.83
CA PRO A 233 9.56 8.08 -8.09
C PRO A 233 10.30 6.77 -7.84
N LEU A 234 10.17 5.82 -8.76
CA LEU A 234 10.94 4.58 -8.75
C LEU A 234 12.16 4.70 -9.66
N LEU A 235 13.29 4.17 -9.19
CA LEU A 235 14.48 3.92 -9.98
C LEU A 235 14.25 2.76 -10.95
N SER A 236 15.16 2.57 -11.90
CA SER A 236 15.04 1.52 -12.93
C SER A 236 15.05 0.09 -12.37
N ASP A 237 15.55 -0.11 -11.16
CA ASP A 237 15.51 -1.39 -10.42
C ASP A 237 14.25 -1.57 -9.57
N GLY A 238 13.33 -0.58 -9.59
CA GLY A 238 12.12 -0.57 -8.78
C GLY A 238 12.33 -0.06 -7.36
N ALA A 239 13.51 0.43 -6.99
CA ALA A 239 13.74 1.05 -5.69
C ALA A 239 13.15 2.48 -5.61
N PRO A 240 12.56 2.89 -4.48
CA PRO A 240 12.09 4.25 -4.33
C PRO A 240 13.25 5.25 -4.31
N ASP A 241 13.16 6.28 -5.15
CA ASP A 241 14.08 7.41 -5.19
C ASP A 241 13.70 8.44 -4.11
N TRP A 242 14.10 8.15 -2.87
CA TRP A 242 13.79 9.00 -1.72
C TRP A 242 14.33 10.44 -1.83
N ALA A 243 15.37 10.67 -2.64
CA ALA A 243 15.93 12.00 -2.84
C ALA A 243 15.02 12.89 -3.69
N ASN A 244 14.19 12.27 -4.54
CA ASN A 244 13.28 12.94 -5.46
C ASN A 244 11.80 12.72 -5.08
N GLY A 245 11.51 12.34 -3.84
CA GLY A 245 10.15 12.24 -3.34
C GLY A 245 9.44 13.60 -3.31
N GLU A 246 8.16 13.60 -3.68
CA GLU A 246 7.33 14.80 -3.62
C GLU A 246 7.15 15.28 -2.16
N ALA A 247 6.85 16.57 -2.01
CA ALA A 247 6.44 17.12 -0.72
C ALA A 247 5.13 16.45 -0.25
N TRP A 248 4.97 16.33 1.07
CA TRP A 248 3.71 15.85 1.64
C TRP A 248 2.58 16.82 1.32
N GLN A 249 1.46 16.25 0.91
CA GLN A 249 0.19 16.94 0.77
C GLN A 249 -0.69 16.54 1.95
N SER A 250 -1.30 17.54 2.61
CA SER A 250 -2.17 17.32 3.76
C SER A 250 -3.63 17.55 3.43
N GLY A 251 -4.53 16.75 4.00
CA GLY A 251 -5.98 16.94 3.95
C GLY A 251 -6.66 16.43 5.22
N ASP A 252 -7.87 16.91 5.51
CA ASP A 252 -8.65 16.41 6.66
C ASP A 252 -9.64 15.31 6.23
N ALA A 253 -10.35 14.73 7.20
CA ALA A 253 -11.34 13.68 6.97
C ALA A 253 -12.73 14.19 6.57
N SER A 254 -12.92 15.49 6.29
CA SER A 254 -14.26 16.07 6.07
C SER A 254 -14.95 15.55 4.82
N ALA A 255 -14.18 15.14 3.81
CA ALA A 255 -14.69 14.56 2.56
C ALA A 255 -14.93 13.03 2.64
N LEU A 256 -14.57 12.38 3.76
CA LEU A 256 -14.75 10.93 3.93
C LEU A 256 -16.14 10.61 4.49
N PRO A 257 -16.72 9.44 4.13
CA PRO A 257 -18.01 9.01 4.68
C PRO A 257 -17.93 8.75 6.19
N GLY A 258 -19.06 8.83 6.88
CA GLY A 258 -19.15 8.58 8.31
C GLY A 258 -18.71 9.75 9.20
N SER A 259 -18.55 9.46 10.49
CA SER A 259 -18.10 10.41 11.51
C SER A 259 -16.98 9.80 12.37
N GLY A 260 -16.25 10.65 13.09
CA GLY A 260 -15.11 10.24 13.93
C GLY A 260 -13.78 10.15 13.20
N ASP A 261 -12.74 9.75 13.94
CA ASP A 261 -11.37 9.67 13.45
C ASP A 261 -11.16 8.48 12.52
N VAL A 262 -10.27 8.66 11.54
CA VAL A 262 -9.75 7.56 10.72
C VAL A 262 -8.72 6.80 11.55
N HIS A 263 -9.01 5.53 11.84
CA HIS A 263 -8.14 4.66 12.64
C HIS A 263 -7.58 3.47 11.87
N ALA A 264 -7.94 3.33 10.60
CA ALA A 264 -7.24 2.49 9.64
C ALA A 264 -7.59 2.96 8.21
N GLU A 265 -6.61 2.89 7.31
CA GLU A 265 -6.74 3.15 5.87
C GLU A 265 -5.95 2.06 5.15
N SER A 266 -6.54 1.50 4.10
CA SER A 266 -5.88 0.60 3.17
C SER A 266 -6.10 1.07 1.75
N ILE A 267 -5.04 1.06 0.93
CA ILE A 267 -5.09 1.34 -0.50
C ILE A 267 -4.31 0.24 -1.22
N ALA A 268 -5.03 -0.70 -1.83
CA ALA A 268 -4.43 -1.79 -2.59
C ALA A 268 -4.52 -1.51 -4.09
N ALA A 269 -3.41 -1.64 -4.81
CA ALA A 269 -3.43 -1.66 -6.27
C ALA A 269 -3.90 -3.03 -6.78
N LEU A 270 -5.01 -3.03 -7.51
CA LEU A 270 -5.57 -4.17 -8.22
C LEU A 270 -5.05 -4.18 -9.68
N PRO A 271 -5.10 -5.34 -10.36
CA PRO A 271 -4.80 -5.40 -11.79
C PRO A 271 -5.67 -4.44 -12.60
N GLY A 272 -5.11 -3.85 -13.65
CA GLY A 272 -5.82 -2.88 -14.51
C GLY A 272 -5.79 -1.44 -14.01
N ALA A 273 -4.83 -1.05 -13.16
CA ALA A 273 -4.69 0.29 -12.60
C ALA A 273 -5.91 0.76 -11.79
N VAL A 274 -6.58 -0.18 -11.13
CA VAL A 274 -7.68 0.07 -10.21
C VAL A 274 -7.12 0.06 -8.79
N LEU A 275 -7.52 1.01 -7.95
CA LEU A 275 -7.28 0.96 -6.52
C LEU A 275 -8.52 0.47 -5.80
N LEU A 276 -8.29 -0.30 -4.74
CA LEU A 276 -9.25 -0.58 -3.70
C LEU A 276 -8.90 0.27 -2.50
N GLN A 277 -9.78 1.21 -2.11
CA GLN A 277 -9.62 1.98 -0.88
C GLN A 277 -10.58 1.45 0.18
N THR A 278 -10.05 1.16 1.36
CA THR A 278 -10.86 0.87 2.56
C THR A 278 -10.47 1.82 3.68
N ILE A 279 -11.46 2.38 4.38
CA ILE A 279 -11.23 3.21 5.57
C ILE A 279 -12.08 2.70 6.73
N TRP A 280 -11.60 2.92 7.94
CA TRP A 280 -12.35 2.67 9.15
C TRP A 280 -12.53 3.96 9.96
N ARG A 281 -13.78 4.30 10.27
CA ARG A 281 -14.17 5.50 11.04
C ARG A 281 -15.27 5.17 12.04
N GLY A 282 -15.07 5.50 13.32
CA GLY A 282 -16.06 5.25 14.37
C GLY A 282 -16.56 3.80 14.43
N ASP A 283 -15.64 2.84 14.34
CA ASP A 283 -15.88 1.40 14.20
C ASP A 283 -16.64 0.94 12.95
N LEU A 284 -16.79 1.79 11.93
CA LEU A 284 -17.47 1.42 10.67
C LEU A 284 -16.47 1.32 9.53
N ARG A 285 -16.59 0.27 8.73
CA ARG A 285 -15.83 0.09 7.49
C ARG A 285 -16.55 0.73 6.32
N TYR A 286 -15.81 1.46 5.51
CA TYR A 286 -16.24 1.97 4.21
C TYR A 286 -15.24 1.55 3.14
N ARG A 287 -15.73 1.20 1.95
CA ARG A 287 -14.90 0.76 0.84
C ARG A 287 -15.33 1.40 -0.45
N ARG A 288 -14.39 1.62 -1.37
CA ARG A 288 -14.68 1.95 -2.76
C ARG A 288 -13.54 1.51 -3.65
N SER A 289 -13.76 1.54 -4.95
CA SER A 289 -12.72 1.28 -5.94
C SER A 289 -12.82 2.23 -7.12
N GLY A 290 -11.74 2.38 -7.87
CA GLY A 290 -11.71 3.21 -9.07
C GLY A 290 -10.29 3.30 -9.63
N PRO A 291 -10.09 4.01 -10.75
CA PRO A 291 -8.77 4.14 -11.32
C PRO A 291 -7.86 5.02 -10.45
N VAL A 292 -6.54 4.81 -10.59
CA VAL A 292 -5.51 5.64 -9.96
C VAL A 292 -5.60 7.07 -10.50
N ASP A 293 -5.64 8.07 -9.63
CA ASP A 293 -5.42 9.47 -10.03
C ASP A 293 -3.92 9.70 -10.25
N ALA A 294 -3.48 9.70 -11.51
CA ALA A 294 -2.09 9.92 -11.88
C ALA A 294 -1.55 11.31 -11.51
N GLN A 295 -2.39 12.25 -11.06
CA GLN A 295 -1.99 13.60 -10.64
C GLN A 295 -1.95 13.77 -9.13
N LYS A 296 -2.63 12.92 -8.35
CA LYS A 296 -2.73 13.05 -6.90
C LYS A 296 -2.06 11.89 -6.14
N PRO A 297 -1.33 12.18 -5.06
CA PRO A 297 -0.68 11.14 -4.27
C PRO A 297 -1.71 10.28 -3.54
N ALA A 298 -1.51 8.97 -3.62
CA ALA A 298 -2.33 7.95 -2.97
C ALA A 298 -3.84 8.17 -3.09
N ALA A 299 -4.33 8.61 -4.26
CA ALA A 299 -5.74 8.94 -4.45
C ALA A 299 -6.36 8.17 -5.61
N LEU A 300 -7.64 7.87 -5.45
CA LEU A 300 -8.52 7.48 -6.54
C LEU A 300 -8.83 8.71 -7.40
N ASP A 301 -9.05 8.50 -8.70
CA ASP A 301 -9.73 9.52 -9.50
C ASP A 301 -11.17 9.64 -9.00
N GLU A 302 -11.43 10.68 -8.21
CA GLU A 302 -12.74 10.94 -7.59
C GLU A 302 -13.88 11.05 -8.61
N ALA A 303 -13.60 11.44 -9.86
CA ALA A 303 -14.62 11.54 -10.91
C ALA A 303 -15.03 10.15 -11.44
N GLN A 304 -14.19 9.14 -11.26
CA GLN A 304 -14.37 7.78 -11.77
C GLN A 304 -14.45 6.73 -10.66
N ALA A 305 -14.27 7.12 -9.39
CA ALA A 305 -14.39 6.25 -8.25
C ALA A 305 -15.84 5.80 -8.06
N SER A 306 -16.03 4.54 -7.68
CA SER A 306 -17.32 4.03 -7.23
C SER A 306 -17.81 4.83 -6.02
N ALA A 307 -19.12 4.81 -5.80
CA ALA A 307 -19.67 5.20 -4.52
C ALA A 307 -19.05 4.38 -3.38
N TRP A 308 -19.07 4.94 -2.18
CA TRP A 308 -18.69 4.22 -0.97
C TRP A 308 -19.72 3.12 -0.67
N ASP A 309 -19.25 1.89 -0.57
CA ASP A 309 -19.95 0.76 0.02
C ASP A 309 -19.76 0.78 1.55
N GLY A 310 -20.85 0.62 2.30
CA GLY A 310 -20.91 0.73 3.77
C GLY A 310 -21.90 1.79 4.28
N PRO A 311 -21.98 2.00 5.62
CA PRO A 311 -21.10 1.41 6.62
C PRO A 311 -21.34 -0.08 6.85
N VAL A 312 -20.27 -0.85 7.02
CA VAL A 312 -20.33 -2.23 7.54
C VAL A 312 -19.76 -2.22 8.96
N ALA A 313 -20.58 -2.63 9.94
CA ALA A 313 -20.12 -2.82 11.30
C ALA A 313 -19.25 -4.08 11.42
N PRO A 314 -18.23 -4.09 12.30
CA PRO A 314 -17.31 -5.21 12.53
C PRO A 314 -17.97 -6.50 13.02
#